data_AF-A0A3R9WLT8-F1
#
_entry.id   AF-A0A3R9WLT8-F1
#
_cell.length_a   1.000
_cell.length_b   1.000
_cell.length_c   1.000
_cell.angle_alpha   90.00
_cell.angle_beta   90.00
_cell.angle_gamma   90.00
#
_symmetry.space_group_name_H-M   'P 1'
#
loop_
_entity.id
_entity.type
_entity.pdbx_description
1 polymer ?
#
loop_
_entity_poly.entity_id
_entity_poly.type
_entity_poly.pdbx_seq_one_letter_code
_entity_poly.pdbx_strand_id
1 'polypeptide(L)' 'MAPLDYELLRPHLRRVPLEIGTDLASAGEQIEAVWFMEGSVAGFLDVLWDRRRLAMGLVGREGCIG' A
#
# COMPACT_ATOMS: atom_id res chain seq x y z
N MET A 1 -3.34 13.75 1.40
CA MET A 1 -4.00 13.77 2.73
C MET A 1 -4.05 15.18 3.26
N ALA A 2 -5.18 15.63 3.82
CA ALA A 2 -5.27 16.96 4.42
C ALA A 2 -4.48 17.02 5.75
N PRO A 3 -3.98 18.20 6.18
CA PRO A 3 -3.19 18.30 7.40
C PRO A 3 -3.92 17.82 8.67
N LEU A 4 -5.23 18.04 8.76
CA LEU A 4 -6.03 17.60 9.90
C LEU A 4 -6.12 16.07 9.98
N ASP A 5 -6.35 15.40 8.84
CA ASP A 5 -6.39 13.93 8.77
C ASP A 5 -5.03 13.34 9.14
N TYR A 6 -3.93 13.98 8.70
CA TYR A 6 -2.59 13.55 9.08
C TYR A 6 -2.39 13.61 10.60
N GLU A 7 -2.77 14.70 11.26
CA GLU A 7 -2.61 14.82 12.72
C GLU A 7 -3.42 13.78 13.50
N LEU A 8 -4.61 13.40 13.00
CA LEU A 8 -5.40 12.32 13.59
C LEU A 8 -4.73 10.95 13.44
N LEU A 9 -4.09 10.69 12.30
CA LEU A 9 -3.41 9.42 12.02
C LEU A 9 -2.02 9.35 12.64
N ARG A 10 -1.32 10.49 12.79
CA ARG A 10 0.09 10.59 13.22
C ARG A 10 0.44 9.74 14.45
N PRO A 11 -0.39 9.64 15.51
CA PRO A 11 -0.08 8.79 16.67
C PRO A 11 -0.06 7.29 16.36
N HIS A 12 -0.73 6.87 15.29
CA HIS A 12 -0.89 5.48 14.86
C HIS A 12 0.03 5.13 13.69
N LEU A 13 0.70 6.12 13.09
CA LEU A 13 1.62 5.91 11.98
C LEU A 13 2.99 5.49 12.50
N ARG A 14 3.54 4.47 11.84
CA ARG A 14 4.93 4.06 12.00
C ARG A 14 5.63 4.17 10.65
N ARG A 15 6.78 4.83 10.63
CA ARG A 15 7.65 4.82 9.45
C ARG A 15 8.29 3.44 9.30
N VAL A 16 8.11 2.84 8.13
CA VAL A 16 8.64 1.52 7.80
C VAL A 16 9.39 1.63 6.47
N PRO A 17 10.68 1.26 6.41
CA PRO A 17 11.38 1.15 5.13
C PRO A 17 10.79 -0.03 4.34
N LEU A 18 10.50 0.19 3.06
CA LEU A 18 10.00 -0.83 2.15
C LEU A 18 11.04 -1.12 1.06
N GLU A 19 11.32 -2.40 0.84
CA GLU A 19 12.15 -2.85 -0.27
C GLU A 19 11.30 -3.06 -1.52
N ILE A 20 11.89 -2.85 -2.70
CA ILE A 20 11.20 -3.08 -3.97
C ILE A 20 10.83 -4.57 -4.07
N GLY A 21 9.56 -4.83 -4.36
CA GLY A 21 9.04 -6.20 -4.44
C GLY A 21 8.54 -6.77 -3.12
N THR A 22 8.50 -5.97 -2.04
CA THR A 22 7.79 -6.34 -0.81
C THR A 22 6.31 -6.48 -1.08
N ASP A 23 5.73 -7.63 -0.74
CA ASP A 23 4.28 -7.83 -0.76
C ASP A 23 3.68 -7.11 0.46
N LEU A 24 2.82 -6.10 0.23
CA LEU A 24 2.25 -5.26 1.28
C LEU A 24 0.91 -5.79 1.83
N ALA A 25 0.16 -6.48 0.97
CA ALA A 25 -1.12 -7.11 1.27
C ALA A 25 -1.45 -8.16 0.19
N SER A 26 -2.17 -9.21 0.57
CA SER A 26 -2.66 -10.24 -0.37
C SER A 26 -4.19 -10.22 -0.42
N ALA A 27 -4.75 -10.36 -1.63
CA ALA A 27 -6.19 -10.43 -1.80
C ALA A 27 -6.79 -11.63 -1.05
N GLY A 28 -7.84 -11.39 -0.26
CA GLY A 28 -8.51 -12.42 0.53
C GLY A 28 -7.91 -12.66 1.93
N GLU A 29 -6.78 -12.03 2.25
CA GLU A 29 -6.24 -12.02 3.62
C GLU A 29 -6.86 -10.91 4.46
N GLN A 30 -6.79 -11.05 5.78
CA GLN A 30 -7.25 -10.02 6.70
C GLN A 30 -6.36 -8.78 6.60
N ILE A 31 -6.98 -7.60 6.56
CA ILE A 31 -6.26 -6.33 6.55
C ILE A 31 -5.68 -6.07 7.95
N GLU A 32 -4.36 -6.20 8.08
CA GLU A 32 -3.64 -5.95 9.34
C GLU A 32 -3.13 -4.51 9.46
N ALA A 33 -2.88 -3.85 8.33
CA ALA A 33 -2.31 -2.51 8.28
C ALA A 33 -2.78 -1.74 7.04
N VAL A 34 -2.77 -0.40 7.15
CA VAL A 34 -2.96 0.51 6.02
C VAL A 34 -1.65 1.25 5.76
N TRP A 35 -1.20 1.22 4.51
CA TRP A 35 0.07 1.79 4.06
C TRP A 35 -0.14 3.15 3.39
N PHE A 36 0.69 4.14 3.78
CA PHE A 36 0.74 5.47 3.17
C PHE A 36 2.14 5.69 2.59
N MET A 37 2.24 5.92 1.28
CA MET A 37 3.54 6.01 0.60
C MET A 37 4.15 7.42 0.73
N GLU A 38 5.33 7.54 1.35
CA GLU A 38 6.02 8.85 1.49
C GLU A 38 6.88 9.23 0.26
N GLY A 39 7.42 8.27 -0.50
CA GLY A 39 8.41 8.54 -1.56
C GLY A 39 8.46 7.57 -2.75
N SER A 40 7.52 6.63 -2.85
CA SER A 40 7.47 5.65 -3.94
C SER A 40 6.03 5.29 -4.33
N VAL A 41 5.89 4.45 -5.34
CA VAL A 41 4.61 3.92 -5.82
C VAL A 41 4.57 2.43 -5.50
N ALA A 42 3.41 1.93 -5.07
CA ALA A 42 3.16 0.51 -5.00
C ALA A 42 2.17 0.10 -6.10
N GLY A 43 2.34 -1.11 -6.64
CA GLY A 43 1.46 -1.66 -7.66
C GLY A 43 0.52 -2.70 -7.10
N PHE A 44 -0.74 -2.67 -7.56
CA PHE A 44 -1.67 -3.77 -7.37
C PHE A 44 -1.43 -4.80 -8.46
N LEU A 45 -1.04 -6.01 -8.06
CA LEU A 45 -0.82 -7.12 -8.96
C LEU A 45 -1.89 -8.17 -8.69
N ASP A 46 -2.65 -8.53 -9.71
CA ASP A 46 -3.47 -9.74 -9.65
C ASP A 46 -2.64 -10.94 -10.13
N VAL A 47 -2.90 -12.11 -9.58
CA VAL A 47 -2.27 -13.36 -10.01
C VAL A 47 -3.28 -14.10 -10.88
N LEU A 48 -3.04 -14.08 -12.19
CA LEU A 48 -3.86 -14.82 -13.13
C LEU A 48 -3.72 -16.34 -12.90
N TRP A 49 -4.68 -17.10 -13.41
CA TRP A 49 -4.74 -18.57 -13.28
C TRP A 49 -3.47 -19.30 -13.77
N ASP A 50 -2.67 -18.66 -14.63
CA ASP A 50 -1.40 -19.16 -15.15
C ASP A 50 -0.16 -18.60 -14.44
N ARG A 51 -0.34 -18.03 -13.23
CA ARG A 51 0.69 -17.40 -12.39
C ARG A 51 1.34 -16.14 -12.96
N ARG A 52 0.84 -15.59 -14.07
CA ARG A 52 1.28 -14.26 -14.52
C ARG A 52 0.73 -13.18 -13.58
N ARG A 53 1.56 -12.19 -13.28
CA ARG A 53 1.17 -11.00 -12.52
C ARG A 53 0.66 -9.94 -13.47
N LEU A 54 -0.59 -9.50 -13.29
CA LEU A 54 -1.18 -8.41 -14.06
C LEU A 54 -1.24 -7.15 -13.20
N ALA A 55 -0.58 -6.08 -13.64
CA ALA A 55 -0.67 -4.79 -12.99
C ALA A 55 -2.08 -4.19 -13.22
N MET A 56 -2.85 -4.08 -12.15
CA MET A 56 -4.21 -3.55 -12.16
C MET A 56 -4.25 -2.05 -11.90
N GLY A 57 -3.26 -1.52 -11.18
CA GLY A 57 -3.19 -0.10 -10.85
C GLY A 57 -1.93 0.24 -10.05
N LEU A 58 -1.73 1.53 -9.85
CA LEU A 58 -0.60 2.11 -9.12
C LEU A 58 -1.14 3.07 -8.08
N VAL A 59 -0.55 3.06 -6.87
CA VAL A 59 -0.85 4.03 -5.80
C VAL A 59 0.45 4.70 -5.38
N GLY A 60 0.47 6.02 -5.52
CA GLY A 60 1.53 6.89 -5.03
C GLY A 60 1.18 7.58 -3.72
N ARG A 61 1.78 8.75 -3.53
CA ARG A 61 1.67 9.58 -2.31
C ARG A 61 0.24 10.10 -2.04
N GLU A 62 -0.61 10.10 -3.06
CA GLU A 62 -1.99 10.56 -3.00
C GLU A 62 -2.96 9.54 -2.40
N GLY A 63 -2.60 8.26 -2.34
CA GLY A 63 -3.48 7.18 -1.89
C GLY A 63 -2.93 6.36 -0.73
N CYS A 64 -3.64 5.28 -0.42
CA CYS A 64 -3.28 4.28 0.59
C CYS A 64 -3.64 2.87 0.11
N ILE A 65 -3.06 1.85 0.77
CA ILE A 65 -3.23 0.42 0.44
C ILE A 65 -3.56 -0.34 1.72
N GLY A 66 -4.51 -1.27 1.66
CA GLY A 66 -4.93 -2.15 2.75
C GLY A 66 -5.89 -3.19 2.22
#